data_AF-A0A0M1IU78-F1
#
_entry.id   AF-A0A0M1IU78-F1
#
_cell.length_a   1.000
_cell.length_b   1.000
_cell.length_c   1.000
_cell.angle_alpha   90.00
_cell.angle_beta   90.00
_cell.angle_gamma   90.00
#
_symmetry.space_group_name_H-M   'P 1'
#
loop_
_entity.id
_entity.type
_entity.pdbx_description
1 polymer ?
#
loop_
_entity_poly.entity_id
_entity_poly.type
_entity_poly.pdbx_seq_one_letter_code
_entity_poly.pdbx_strand_id
1 'polypeptide(L)' 'MEVGKIIKIQQPGIHKQLNKNRKQNKKKSRRGKKEDLSFSDVMDLMSHDSYCRGRGGRIKQRTWGK' A
#
# COMPACT_ATOMS: atom_id res chain seq x y z
N MET A 1 -34.28 -17.54 -6.43
CA MET A 1 -34.58 -17.07 -5.06
C MET A 1 -33.34 -16.37 -4.53
N GLU A 2 -33.39 -15.06 -4.31
CA GLU A 2 -32.21 -14.31 -3.82
C GLU A 2 -32.09 -14.45 -2.30
N VAL A 3 -31.21 -15.34 -1.84
CA VAL A 3 -30.93 -15.59 -0.41
C VAL A 3 -30.64 -14.30 0.36
N GLY A 4 -29.99 -13.32 -0.28
CA GLY A 4 -29.73 -12.00 0.32
C GLY A 4 -30.98 -11.19 0.65
N LYS A 5 -32.03 -11.25 -0.19
CA LYS A 5 -33.32 -10.57 0.08
C LYS A 5 -34.06 -11.23 1.25
N ILE A 6 -33.95 -12.55 1.36
CA ILE A 6 -34.56 -13.32 2.45
C ILE A 6 -33.89 -13.01 3.79
N ILE A 7 -32.55 -13.03 3.86
CA ILE A 7 -31.81 -12.70 5.09
C ILE A 7 -32.08 -11.25 5.52
N LYS A 8 -32.25 -10.33 4.55
CA LYS A 8 -32.60 -8.93 4.85
C LYS A 8 -33.97 -8.81 5.54
N ILE A 9 -34.95 -9.61 5.13
CA ILE A 9 -36.32 -9.59 5.65
C ILE A 9 -36.42 -10.37 6.97
N GLN A 10 -35.87 -11.59 7.00
CA GLN A 10 -35.99 -12.50 8.14
C GLN A 10 -35.01 -12.16 9.28
N GLN A 11 -33.83 -11.62 8.97
CA GLN A 11 -32.74 -11.43 9.94
C GLN A 11 -32.01 -10.10 9.74
N PRO A 12 -32.67 -8.95 9.98
CA PRO A 12 -32.13 -7.63 9.68
C PRO A 12 -30.86 -7.30 10.48
N GLY A 13 -30.71 -7.84 11.70
CA GLY A 13 -29.51 -7.66 12.52
C GLY A 13 -28.26 -8.28 11.90
N ILE A 14 -28.38 -9.55 11.48
CA ILE A 14 -27.30 -10.31 10.82
C ILE A 14 -26.94 -9.66 9.48
N HIS A 15 -27.94 -9.26 8.68
CA HIS A 15 -27.71 -8.55 7.42
C HIS A 15 -26.91 -7.24 7.62
N LYS A 16 -27.22 -6.45 8.66
CA LYS A 16 -26.47 -5.23 8.99
C LYS A 16 -25.02 -5.54 9.39
N GLN A 17 -24.79 -6.59 10.17
CA GLN A 17 -23.45 -6.99 10.61
C GLN A 17 -22.59 -7.49 9.44
N LEU A 18 -23.14 -8.35 8.57
CA LEU A 18 -22.46 -8.85 7.38
C LEU A 18 -22.04 -7.71 6.43
N ASN A 19 -22.91 -6.71 6.23
CA ASN A 19 -22.60 -5.56 5.38
C ASN A 19 -21.51 -4.66 5.97
N LYS A 20 -21.48 -4.48 7.31
CA LYS A 20 -20.40 -3.74 7.99
C LYS A 20 -19.03 -4.42 7.80
N ASN A 21 -18.96 -5.74 7.96
CA ASN A 21 -17.73 -6.51 7.78
C ASN A 21 -17.19 -6.43 6.33
N ARG A 22 -18.09 -6.47 5.33
CA ARG A 22 -17.71 -6.29 3.91
C ARG A 22 -17.05 -4.93 3.65
N LYS A 23 -17.55 -3.84 4.24
CA LYS A 23 -16.96 -2.49 4.09
C LYS A 23 -15.58 -2.37 4.75
N GLN A 24 -15.39 -3.01 5.90
CA GLN A 24 -14.09 -3.02 6.58
C GLN A 24 -13.02 -3.79 5.80
N ASN A 25 -13.38 -4.94 5.22
CA ASN A 25 -12.45 -5.73 4.39
C ASN A 25 -12.02 -4.99 3.11
N LYS A 26 -12.90 -4.15 2.54
CA LYS A 26 -12.56 -3.29 1.38
C LYS A 26 -11.49 -2.24 1.69
N LYS A 27 -11.37 -1.79 2.95
CA LYS A 27 -10.28 -0.88 3.37
C LYS A 27 -8.91 -1.57 3.34
N LYS A 28 -8.85 -2.87 3.69
CA LYS A 28 -7.62 -3.66 3.65
C LYS A 28 -7.16 -3.99 2.22
N SER A 29 -8.07 -4.01 1.24
CA SER A 29 -7.68 -4.23 -0.17
C SER A 29 -6.93 -3.04 -0.79
N ARG A 30 -6.94 -1.86 -0.15
CA ARG A 30 -6.15 -0.69 -0.61
C ARG A 30 -4.65 -0.81 -0.32
N ARG A 31 -4.22 -1.82 0.45
CA ARG A 31 -2.79 -2.13 0.68
C ARG A 31 -2.12 -2.80 -0.52
N GLY A 32 -2.87 -3.05 -1.60
CA GLY A 32 -2.40 -3.70 -2.81
C GLY A 32 -2.36 -2.79 -4.04
N LYS A 33 -2.10 -1.47 -3.87
CA LYS A 33 -1.51 -0.77 -5.00
C LYS A 33 -0.10 -1.35 -5.13
N LYS A 34 0.10 -2.27 -6.08
CA LYS A 34 1.43 -2.42 -6.69
C LYS A 34 1.78 -1.01 -7.13
N GLU A 35 2.77 -0.41 -6.49
CA GLU A 35 3.39 0.74 -7.09
C GLU A 35 3.92 0.25 -8.44
N ASP A 36 3.57 0.91 -9.54
CA ASP A 36 4.08 0.60 -10.87
C ASP A 36 5.54 1.06 -10.98
N LEU A 37 6.35 0.74 -9.95
CA LEU A 37 7.77 1.00 -9.95
C LEU A 37 8.39 0.06 -10.98
N SER A 38 9.06 0.67 -11.94
CA SER A 38 9.93 -0.05 -12.84
C SER A 38 11.08 -0.69 -12.05
N PHE A 39 11.74 -1.68 -12.65
CA PHE A 39 12.93 -2.27 -12.07
C PHE A 39 14.00 -1.21 -11.74
N SER A 40 14.13 -0.17 -12.57
CA SER A 40 15.04 0.94 -12.35
C SER A 40 14.69 1.74 -11.09
N ASP A 41 13.41 2.02 -10.84
CA ASP A 41 12.99 2.77 -9.65
C ASP A 41 13.32 2.01 -8.36
N VAL A 42 13.19 0.68 -8.38
CA VAL A 42 13.60 -0.19 -7.26
C VAL A 42 15.12 -0.17 -7.08
N MET A 43 15.88 -0.19 -8.17
CA MET A 43 17.34 -0.12 -8.14
C MET A 43 17.83 1.23 -7.62
N ASP A 44 17.23 2.34 -8.05
CA ASP A 44 17.56 3.68 -7.56
C ASP A 44 17.23 3.83 -6.07
N LEU A 45 16.11 3.27 -5.61
CA LEU A 45 15.76 3.27 -4.18
C LEU A 45 16.74 2.44 -3.33
N MET A 46 17.16 1.27 -3.82
CA MET A 46 18.14 0.41 -3.14
C MET A 46 19.57 0.97 -3.24
N SER A 47 19.82 1.86 -4.20
CA SER A 47 21.10 2.54 -4.35
C SER A 47 21.27 3.56 -3.23
N HIS A 48 22.01 3.18 -2.19
CA HIS A 48 22.42 4.10 -1.12
C HIS A 48 23.56 5.04 -1.54
N ASP A 49 23.50 5.57 -2.77
CA ASP A 49 24.54 6.41 -3.36
C ASP A 49 24.45 7.87 -2.91
N SER A 50 23.47 8.21 -2.08
CA SER A 50 23.29 9.53 -1.47
C SER A 50 24.50 10.01 -0.67
N TYR A 51 25.45 9.12 -0.37
CA TYR A 51 26.72 9.46 0.25
C TYR A 51 27.91 9.03 -0.61
N CYS A 52 28.92 9.89 -0.68
CA CYS A 52 30.21 9.60 -1.30
C CYS A 52 31.35 9.73 -0.30
N ARG A 53 32.48 9.08 -0.58
CA ARG A 53 33.73 9.30 0.17
C ARG A 53 34.53 10.40 -0.53
N GLY A 54 34.72 11.50 0.18
CA GLY A 54 35.59 12.58 -0.29
C GLY A 54 37.07 12.24 -0.10
N ARG A 55 37.95 13.15 -0.55
CA ARG A 55 39.39 13.08 -0.28
C ARG A 55 39.64 12.91 1.22
N GLY A 56 40.46 11.91 1.58
CA GLY A 56 40.70 11.53 2.98
C GLY A 56 39.66 10.58 3.59
N GLY A 57 38.78 9.98 2.79
CA GLY A 57 37.86 8.91 3.22
C GLY A 57 36.63 9.39 4.00
N ARG A 58 36.47 10.70 4.21
CA ARG A 58 35.32 11.30 4.91
C ARG A 58 34.04 11.08 4.12
N ILE A 59 33.01 10.56 4.79
CA ILE A 59 31.67 10.41 4.23
C ILE A 59 31.03 11.80 4.07
N LYS A 60 30.50 12.10 2.88
CA LYS A 60 29.80 13.34 2.55
C LYS A 60 28.50 13.00 1.82
N GLN A 61 27.44 13.74 2.07
CA GLN A 61 26.20 13.60 1.29
C GLN A 61 26.45 14.12 -0.14
N ARG A 62 26.02 13.37 -1.15
CA ARG A 62 26.01 13.82 -2.54
C ARG A 62 24.97 14.94 -2.67
N THR A 63 25.43 16.10 -3.12
CA THR A 63 24.57 17.19 -3.57
C THR A 63 24.53 17.15 -5.08
N TRP A 64 23.35 16.90 -5.65
CA TRP A 64 23.11 17.13 -7.07
C TRP A 64 22.93 18.64 -7.22
N GLY A 65 23.81 19.29 -8.01
CA GLY A 65 23.72 20.74 -8.26
C GLY A 65 22.36 21.12 -8.84
N LYS A 66 21.99 22.40 -8.73
CA LYS A 66 20.84 22.97 -9.44
C LYS A 66 21.07 22.99 -10.95
#